data_AF-A0A7W7LZQ7-F1
#
_entry.id   AF-A0A7W7LZQ7-F1
#
_cell.length_a   1.000
_cell.length_b   1.000
_cell.length_c   1.000
_cell.angle_alpha   90.00
_cell.angle_beta   90.00
_cell.angle_gamma   90.00
#
_symmetry.space_group_name_H-M   'P 1'
#
loop_
_entity.id
_entity.type
_entity.pdbx_description
1 polymer ?
#
loop_
_entity_poly.entity_id
_entity_poly.type
_entity_poly.pdbx_seq_one_letter_code
_entity_poly.pdbx_strand_id
1 'polypeptide(L)'
;MSTMPVGGLTPRATDDAADLVVRNAGIHTGGPRLPRAEAIAVRDGVITAVGGDEDVAGQVGPATRVVDALGRRRIAHITGPRDRTSATDRLHGYRDVLADADPLLPCEGDVAEEGGARAMGALLDRHPGTGAVFASNDTVALRTLRERGVRVPQDVAVVGLDDTASVVRAAEPPLTTVRQDIEGTGRIAVKLLMRLPDAPGEEVPAPVITRTTPVRRAAA
;
A
#
# COMPACT_ATOMS: atom_id res chain seq x y z
N MET A 1 -33.99 40.40 -6.62
CA MET A 1 -34.89 39.39 -7.22
C MET A 1 -34.71 38.10 -6.45
N SER A 2 -35.71 37.73 -5.65
CA SER A 2 -35.72 36.57 -4.76
C SER A 2 -36.19 35.34 -5.54
N THR A 3 -35.33 34.34 -5.70
CA THR A 3 -35.73 33.01 -6.18
C THR A 3 -36.35 32.25 -5.02
N MET A 4 -37.64 31.89 -5.15
CA MET A 4 -38.32 31.06 -4.15
C MET A 4 -37.83 29.60 -4.20
N PRO A 5 -37.79 28.90 -3.05
CA PRO A 5 -37.42 27.49 -2.99
C PRO A 5 -38.62 26.62 -3.37
N VAL A 6 -38.47 25.77 -4.39
CA VAL A 6 -39.41 24.70 -4.70
C VAL A 6 -38.90 23.45 -3.98
N GLY A 7 -39.68 22.95 -3.02
CA GLY A 7 -39.51 21.60 -2.47
C GLY A 7 -38.40 21.41 -1.43
N GLY A 8 -38.49 22.11 -0.29
CA GLY A 8 -38.28 21.56 1.06
C GLY A 8 -37.04 20.69 1.42
N LEU A 9 -36.02 20.58 0.57
CA LEU A 9 -34.81 19.82 0.82
C LEU A 9 -33.62 20.69 0.43
N THR A 10 -33.11 21.45 1.39
CA THR A 10 -31.73 21.93 1.34
C THR A 10 -30.83 20.69 1.41
N PRO A 11 -29.93 20.42 0.46
CA PRO A 11 -28.93 19.38 0.63
C PRO A 11 -28.10 19.75 1.84
N ARG A 12 -28.32 19.05 2.96
CA ARG A 12 -27.45 19.14 4.11
C ARG A 12 -26.16 18.47 3.64
N ALA A 13 -25.12 19.26 3.36
CA ALA A 13 -23.78 18.70 3.30
C ALA A 13 -23.49 18.19 4.70
N THR A 14 -23.79 16.93 4.96
CA THR A 14 -23.50 16.30 6.23
C THR A 14 -22.00 16.06 6.26
N ASP A 15 -21.37 16.61 7.28
CA ASP A 15 -20.02 16.29 7.77
C ASP A 15 -19.91 14.82 8.27
N ASP A 16 -20.73 13.93 7.69
CA ASP A 16 -20.84 12.49 7.97
C ASP A 16 -20.06 11.67 6.93
N ALA A 17 -19.06 12.24 6.29
CA ALA A 17 -18.16 11.46 5.45
C ALA A 17 -17.23 10.62 6.33
N ALA A 18 -16.85 9.43 5.87
CA ALA A 18 -15.78 8.67 6.49
C ALA A 18 -14.41 9.29 6.16
N ASP A 19 -13.42 9.13 7.03
CA ASP A 19 -12.04 9.52 6.72
C ASP A 19 -11.40 8.51 5.75
N LEU A 20 -11.78 7.23 5.90
CA LEU A 20 -11.30 6.12 5.11
C LEU A 20 -12.46 5.20 4.69
N VAL A 21 -12.50 4.87 3.41
CA VAL A 21 -13.34 3.79 2.87
C VAL A 21 -12.43 2.77 2.20
N VAL A 22 -12.50 1.52 2.63
CA VAL A 22 -11.86 0.39 1.95
C VAL A 22 -12.94 -0.42 1.26
N ARG A 23 -12.84 -0.58 -0.05
CA ARG A 23 -13.81 -1.30 -0.89
C ARG A 23 -13.15 -2.48 -1.60
N ASN A 24 -13.95 -3.38 -2.14
CA ASN A 24 -13.49 -4.57 -2.85
C ASN A 24 -12.47 -5.35 -1.99
N ALA A 25 -12.75 -5.53 -0.71
CA ALA A 25 -11.89 -6.13 0.29
C ALA A 25 -12.50 -7.43 0.79
N GLY A 26 -11.73 -8.50 0.97
CA GLY A 26 -12.28 -9.69 1.61
C GLY A 26 -12.24 -9.59 3.14
N ILE A 27 -13.24 -8.95 3.73
CA ILE A 27 -13.33 -8.68 5.18
C ILE A 27 -14.01 -9.84 5.90
N HIS A 28 -13.49 -10.24 7.05
CA HIS A 28 -14.13 -11.21 7.94
C HIS A 28 -14.57 -10.51 9.23
N THR A 29 -15.87 -10.52 9.52
CA THR A 29 -16.44 -9.75 10.63
C THR A 29 -16.61 -10.59 11.90
N GLY A 30 -16.50 -11.92 11.80
CA GLY A 30 -16.77 -12.85 12.91
C GLY A 30 -18.23 -12.94 13.36
N GLY A 31 -19.15 -12.17 12.76
CA GLY A 31 -20.55 -12.12 13.15
C GLY A 31 -21.42 -13.20 12.49
N PRO A 32 -22.43 -13.78 13.18
CA PRO A 32 -23.28 -14.83 12.62
C PRO A 32 -24.22 -14.35 11.50
N ARG A 33 -24.46 -13.04 11.39
CA ARG A 33 -25.36 -12.45 10.37
C ARG A 33 -24.64 -11.91 9.14
N LEU A 34 -23.39 -11.49 9.28
CA LEU A 34 -22.59 -10.93 8.19
C LEU A 34 -21.16 -11.49 8.26
N PRO A 35 -20.93 -12.81 8.14
CA PRO A 35 -19.63 -13.42 8.42
C PRO A 35 -18.49 -12.92 7.49
N ARG A 36 -18.85 -12.28 6.37
CA ARG A 36 -17.95 -11.63 5.43
C ARG A 36 -18.54 -10.31 4.95
N ALA A 37 -17.67 -9.37 4.59
CA ALA A 37 -18.03 -8.09 3.99
C ALA A 37 -17.03 -7.75 2.87
N GLU A 38 -17.43 -6.87 1.97
CA GLU A 38 -16.64 -6.42 0.82
C GLU A 38 -16.07 -5.01 1.03
N ALA A 39 -16.64 -4.25 1.97
CA ALA A 39 -16.21 -2.90 2.24
C ALA A 39 -16.43 -2.48 3.70
N ILE A 40 -15.68 -1.45 4.10
CA ILE A 40 -15.75 -0.82 5.42
C ILE A 40 -15.52 0.69 5.30
N ALA A 41 -16.26 1.45 6.10
CA ALA A 41 -16.08 2.89 6.27
C ALA A 41 -15.63 3.17 7.72
N VAL A 42 -14.63 4.02 7.88
CA VAL A 42 -14.03 4.39 9.16
C VAL A 42 -14.02 5.91 9.31
N ARG A 43 -14.48 6.39 10.46
CA ARG A 43 -14.42 7.81 10.86
C ARG A 43 -13.87 7.92 12.27
N ASP A 44 -12.85 8.75 12.47
CA ASP A 44 -12.17 8.95 13.77
C ASP A 44 -11.75 7.63 14.44
N GLY A 45 -11.31 6.65 13.64
CA GLY A 45 -10.92 5.32 14.11
C GLY A 45 -12.09 4.39 14.48
N VAL A 46 -13.34 4.78 14.21
CA VAL A 46 -14.54 3.99 14.47
C VAL A 46 -15.13 3.50 13.15
N ILE A 47 -15.47 2.21 13.08
CA ILE A 47 -16.17 1.61 11.95
C ILE A 47 -17.61 2.15 11.92
N THR A 48 -17.95 2.93 10.92
CA THR A 48 -19.27 3.55 10.74
C THR A 48 -20.19 2.76 9.80
N ALA A 49 -19.61 1.95 8.90
CA ALA A 49 -20.35 1.02 8.05
C ALA A 49 -19.48 -0.20 7.67
N VAL A 50 -20.12 -1.35 7.48
CA VAL A 50 -19.50 -2.60 6.99
C VAL A 50 -20.53 -3.38 6.18
N GLY A 51 -20.17 -3.80 4.97
CA GLY A 51 -21.14 -4.40 4.03
C GLY A 51 -20.55 -4.62 2.64
N GLY A 52 -21.40 -4.53 1.61
CA GLY A 52 -20.98 -4.42 0.22
C GLY A 52 -20.38 -3.06 -0.13
N ASP A 53 -19.73 -2.96 -1.29
CA ASP A 53 -19.19 -1.68 -1.80
C ASP A 53 -20.27 -0.59 -1.90
N GLU A 54 -21.51 -0.99 -2.21
CA GLU A 54 -22.69 -0.12 -2.28
C GLU A 54 -23.14 0.40 -0.90
N ASP A 55 -22.99 -0.40 0.15
CA ASP A 55 -23.40 -0.04 1.51
C ASP A 55 -22.52 1.08 2.10
N VAL A 56 -21.26 1.16 1.67
CA VAL A 56 -20.31 2.20 2.12
C VAL A 56 -20.22 3.38 1.17
N ALA A 57 -20.79 3.30 -0.05
CA ALA A 57 -20.66 4.33 -1.07
C ALA A 57 -21.17 5.70 -0.61
N GLY A 58 -22.24 5.72 0.19
CA GLY A 58 -22.81 6.93 0.78
C GLY A 58 -21.93 7.60 1.86
N GLN A 59 -20.88 6.93 2.33
CA GLN A 59 -19.92 7.46 3.30
C GLN A 59 -18.75 8.20 2.63
N VAL A 60 -18.68 8.21 1.29
CA VAL A 60 -17.60 8.85 0.53
C VAL A 60 -17.91 10.34 0.34
N GLY A 61 -17.10 11.18 0.97
CA GLY A 61 -17.11 12.64 0.79
C GLY A 61 -15.84 13.16 0.10
N PRO A 62 -15.74 14.50 -0.09
CA PRO A 62 -14.63 15.13 -0.82
C PRO A 62 -13.24 14.90 -0.20
N ALA A 63 -13.18 14.69 1.12
CA ALA A 63 -11.95 14.44 1.87
C ALA A 63 -11.71 12.95 2.18
N THR A 64 -12.66 12.07 1.85
CA THR A 64 -12.57 10.64 2.15
C THR A 64 -11.48 9.99 1.32
N ARG A 65 -10.55 9.32 1.98
CA ARG A 65 -9.57 8.46 1.32
C ARG A 65 -10.24 7.14 0.94
N VAL A 66 -10.29 6.81 -0.35
CA VAL A 66 -10.85 5.54 -0.83
C VAL A 66 -9.73 4.59 -1.25
N VAL A 67 -9.74 3.37 -0.71
CA VAL A 67 -8.78 2.30 -0.99
C VAL A 67 -9.51 1.12 -1.62
N ASP A 68 -9.00 0.65 -2.76
CA ASP A 68 -9.54 -0.52 -3.47
C ASP A 68 -8.66 -1.74 -3.17
N ALA A 69 -9.22 -2.75 -2.50
CA ALA A 69 -8.49 -3.92 -2.03
C ALA A 69 -8.48 -5.10 -3.02
N LEU A 70 -9.05 -4.95 -4.23
CA LEU A 70 -8.95 -5.93 -5.33
C LEU A 70 -9.39 -7.37 -4.98
N GLY A 71 -10.43 -7.51 -4.15
CA GLY A 71 -10.97 -8.75 -3.61
C GLY A 71 -10.08 -9.43 -2.56
N ARG A 72 -9.00 -8.78 -2.10
CA ARG A 72 -7.96 -9.43 -1.30
C ARG A 72 -8.26 -9.39 0.18
N ARG A 73 -7.92 -10.49 0.85
CA ARG A 73 -7.93 -10.65 2.31
C ARG A 73 -6.51 -10.41 2.79
N ARG A 74 -6.29 -9.58 3.82
CA ARG A 74 -4.98 -9.37 4.49
C ARG A 74 -3.84 -8.99 3.53
N ILE A 75 -3.52 -7.71 3.48
CA ILE A 75 -2.41 -7.17 2.69
C ILE A 75 -1.17 -7.10 3.59
N ALA A 76 -0.15 -7.89 3.32
CA ALA A 76 1.10 -7.89 4.08
C ALA A 76 2.16 -6.96 3.52
N HIS A 77 3.17 -6.63 4.33
CA HIS A 77 4.36 -5.93 3.87
C HIS A 77 5.62 -6.69 4.27
N ILE A 78 6.46 -7.02 3.29
CA ILE A 78 7.82 -7.48 3.56
C ILE A 78 8.72 -6.26 3.51
N THR A 79 9.18 -5.83 4.69
CA THR A 79 10.04 -4.66 4.82
C THR A 79 11.45 -4.99 4.33
N GLY A 80 12.23 -3.95 4.03
CA GLY A 80 13.68 -4.06 4.04
C GLY A 80 14.26 -3.85 5.45
N PRO A 81 15.60 -3.79 5.57
CA PRO A 81 16.32 -3.49 6.80
C PRO A 81 15.93 -2.13 7.38
N ARG A 82 15.66 -2.09 8.68
CA ARG A 82 15.20 -0.88 9.39
C ARG A 82 16.25 0.21 9.54
N ASP A 83 17.52 -0.10 9.31
CA ASP A 83 18.61 0.88 9.28
C ASP A 83 18.60 1.75 8.01
N ARG A 84 17.71 1.45 7.04
CA ARG A 84 17.50 2.25 5.84
C ARG A 84 16.28 3.13 5.98
N THR A 85 16.45 4.45 5.83
CA THR A 85 15.36 5.44 5.85
C THR A 85 14.23 5.06 4.90
N SER A 86 14.55 4.60 3.69
CA SER A 86 13.53 4.19 2.72
C SER A 86 12.68 3.01 3.17
N ALA A 87 13.22 2.05 3.92
CA ALA A 87 12.46 0.93 4.46
C ALA A 87 11.53 1.38 5.59
N THR A 88 12.02 2.28 6.46
CA THR A 88 11.23 2.88 7.54
C THR A 88 10.09 3.75 7.00
N ASP A 89 10.37 4.61 6.02
CA ASP A 89 9.35 5.47 5.38
C ASP A 89 8.27 4.65 4.68
N ARG A 90 8.65 3.55 4.00
CA ARG A 90 7.69 2.64 3.35
C ARG A 90 6.84 1.90 4.38
N LEU A 91 7.41 1.49 5.51
CA LEU A 91 6.66 0.88 6.59
C LEU A 91 5.67 1.87 7.23
N HIS A 92 6.08 3.12 7.41
CA HIS A 92 5.18 4.18 7.86
C HIS A 92 4.05 4.39 6.87
N GLY A 93 4.35 4.56 5.57
CA GLY A 93 3.31 4.70 4.54
C GLY A 93 2.35 3.49 4.48
N TYR A 94 2.87 2.27 4.63
CA TYR A 94 2.04 1.07 4.73
C TYR A 94 1.10 1.14 5.94
N ARG A 95 1.62 1.51 7.12
CA ARG A 95 0.82 1.65 8.35
C ARG A 95 -0.18 2.81 8.28
N ASP A 96 0.17 3.92 7.67
CA ASP A 96 -0.73 5.07 7.52
C ASP A 96 -1.94 4.75 6.63
N VAL A 97 -1.76 3.86 5.64
CA VAL A 97 -2.82 3.38 4.76
C VAL A 97 -3.62 2.25 5.41
N LEU A 98 -2.95 1.39 6.16
CA LEU A 98 -3.50 0.19 6.76
C LEU A 98 -3.43 0.26 8.28
N ALA A 99 -3.89 1.38 8.86
CA ALA A 99 -3.73 1.71 10.29
C ALA A 99 -4.37 0.68 11.23
N ASP A 100 -5.44 0.01 10.77
CA ASP A 100 -6.11 -1.08 11.47
C ASP A 100 -5.75 -2.48 10.91
N ALA A 101 -4.80 -2.56 9.97
CA ALA A 101 -4.34 -3.87 9.52
C ALA A 101 -3.59 -4.57 10.64
N ASP A 102 -3.80 -5.88 10.72
CA ASP A 102 -3.19 -6.78 11.68
C ASP A 102 -1.70 -6.40 11.88
N PRO A 103 -1.33 -5.91 13.08
CA PRO A 103 0.02 -5.42 13.39
C PRO A 103 1.14 -6.44 13.12
N LEU A 104 0.77 -7.70 12.90
CA LEU A 104 1.65 -8.84 12.63
C LEU A 104 2.05 -9.00 11.15
N LEU A 105 1.49 -8.18 10.25
CA LEU A 105 1.75 -8.25 8.81
C LEU A 105 3.02 -7.56 8.26
N PRO A 106 3.75 -6.68 8.99
CA PRO A 106 5.10 -6.30 8.60
C PRO A 106 6.07 -7.41 8.99
N CYS A 107 6.52 -8.19 8.01
CA CYS A 107 7.60 -9.16 8.20
C CYS A 107 8.92 -8.49 7.85
N GLU A 108 9.85 -8.46 8.81
CA GLU A 108 11.21 -8.00 8.55
C GLU A 108 11.90 -8.95 7.58
N GLY A 109 12.19 -8.44 6.38
CA GLY A 109 13.08 -9.07 5.42
C GLY A 109 14.46 -8.42 5.49
N ASP A 110 15.49 -9.25 5.60
CA ASP A 110 16.83 -8.81 5.21
C ASP A 110 16.84 -8.54 3.68
N VAL A 111 17.70 -7.63 3.21
CA VAL A 111 17.98 -7.49 1.77
C VAL A 111 18.61 -8.77 1.24
N ALA A 112 19.35 -9.48 2.10
CA ALA A 112 19.89 -10.79 1.77
C ALA A 112 18.76 -11.72 1.29
N GLU A 113 19.04 -12.37 0.18
CA GLU A 113 18.12 -13.24 -0.55
C GLU A 113 17.50 -14.34 0.33
N GLU A 114 18.27 -14.90 1.27
CA GLU A 114 17.79 -15.90 2.22
C GLU A 114 16.87 -15.30 3.31
N GLY A 115 17.11 -14.06 3.73
CA GLY A 115 16.31 -13.40 4.75
C GLY A 115 14.92 -13.03 4.23
N GLY A 116 14.85 -12.47 3.02
CA GLY A 116 13.56 -12.20 2.36
C GLY A 116 12.74 -13.47 2.11
N ALA A 117 13.39 -14.58 1.71
CA ALA A 117 12.70 -15.85 1.47
C ALA A 117 12.14 -16.45 2.76
N ARG A 118 12.93 -16.40 3.84
CA ARG A 118 12.51 -16.83 5.18
C ARG A 118 11.34 -15.99 5.69
N ALA A 119 11.39 -14.67 5.52
CA ALA A 119 10.32 -13.76 5.92
C ALA A 119 9.02 -14.04 5.15
N MET A 120 9.11 -14.26 3.84
CA MET A 120 7.95 -14.62 3.01
C MET A 120 7.38 -15.99 3.37
N GLY A 121 8.25 -16.98 3.61
CA GLY A 121 7.82 -18.30 4.05
C GLY A 121 7.08 -18.25 5.40
N ALA A 122 7.67 -17.58 6.40
CA ALA A 122 7.07 -17.42 7.71
C ALA A 122 5.74 -16.65 7.67
N LEU A 123 5.61 -15.66 6.77
CA LEU A 123 4.35 -14.96 6.52
C LEU A 123 3.26 -15.93 6.06
N LEU A 124 3.56 -16.76 5.06
CA LEU A 124 2.60 -17.73 4.53
C LEU A 124 2.22 -18.80 5.57
N ASP A 125 3.18 -19.25 6.38
CA ASP A 125 2.96 -20.25 7.43
C ASP A 125 2.06 -19.70 8.56
N ARG A 126 2.31 -18.47 9.01
CA ARG A 126 1.50 -17.83 10.08
C ARG A 126 0.16 -17.32 9.58
N HIS A 127 0.10 -16.88 8.32
CA HIS A 127 -1.07 -16.24 7.73
C HIS A 127 -1.40 -16.87 6.37
N PRO A 128 -1.92 -18.12 6.33
CA PRO A 128 -2.26 -18.82 5.09
C PRO A 128 -3.37 -18.14 4.27
N GLY A 129 -4.06 -17.14 4.85
CA GLY A 129 -5.05 -16.30 4.17
C GLY A 129 -4.51 -14.96 3.65
N THR A 130 -3.19 -14.78 3.55
CA THR A 130 -2.58 -13.59 2.94
C THR A 130 -2.96 -13.55 1.46
N GLY A 131 -3.60 -12.47 1.01
CA GLY A 131 -4.08 -12.31 -0.36
C GLY A 131 -3.26 -11.31 -1.19
N ALA A 132 -2.44 -10.49 -0.53
CA ALA A 132 -1.53 -9.58 -1.21
C ALA A 132 -0.28 -9.28 -0.37
N VAL A 133 0.83 -8.98 -1.04
CA VAL A 133 2.09 -8.56 -0.40
C VAL A 133 2.67 -7.35 -1.11
N PHE A 134 3.00 -6.31 -0.34
CA PHE A 134 3.91 -5.25 -0.77
C PHE A 134 5.34 -5.65 -0.41
N ALA A 135 6.14 -6.00 -1.40
CA ALA A 135 7.47 -6.56 -1.20
C ALA A 135 8.57 -5.52 -1.44
N SER A 136 9.45 -5.33 -0.46
CA SER A 136 10.66 -4.49 -0.63
C SER A 136 11.75 -5.17 -1.47
N ASN A 137 11.67 -6.49 -1.63
CA ASN A 137 12.50 -7.28 -2.54
C ASN A 137 11.61 -8.27 -3.30
N ASP A 138 11.14 -7.82 -4.46
CA ASP A 138 10.12 -8.48 -5.25
C ASP A 138 10.61 -9.77 -5.91
N THR A 139 11.88 -9.84 -6.31
CA THR A 139 12.50 -11.05 -6.87
C THR A 139 12.43 -12.21 -5.88
N VAL A 140 12.82 -11.94 -4.63
CA VAL A 140 12.82 -12.95 -3.56
C VAL A 140 11.40 -13.37 -3.21
N ALA A 141 10.46 -12.43 -3.14
CA ALA A 141 9.05 -12.73 -2.89
C ALA A 141 8.45 -13.63 -3.98
N LEU A 142 8.64 -13.28 -5.26
CA LEU A 142 8.14 -14.06 -6.40
C LEU A 142 8.72 -15.47 -6.46
N ARG A 143 10.04 -15.60 -6.25
CA ARG A 143 10.68 -16.92 -6.20
C ARG A 143 10.10 -17.78 -5.07
N THR A 144 9.99 -17.22 -3.87
CA THR A 144 9.50 -17.96 -2.70
C THR A 144 8.05 -18.42 -2.89
N LEU A 145 7.19 -17.56 -3.46
CA LEU A 145 5.81 -17.94 -3.80
C LEU A 145 5.78 -19.10 -4.79
N ARG A 146 6.60 -19.04 -5.85
CA ARG A 146 6.70 -20.09 -6.86
C ARG A 146 7.19 -21.42 -6.27
N GLU A 147 8.22 -21.39 -5.44
CA GLU A 147 8.75 -22.58 -4.75
C GLU A 147 7.72 -23.23 -3.81
N ARG A 148 6.82 -22.42 -3.24
CA ARG A 148 5.71 -22.90 -2.41
C ARG A 148 4.44 -23.25 -3.18
N GLY A 149 4.48 -23.19 -4.52
CA GLY A 149 3.33 -23.50 -5.38
C GLY A 149 2.18 -22.49 -5.27
N VAL A 150 2.43 -21.28 -4.76
CA VAL A 150 1.43 -20.22 -4.63
C VAL A 150 1.38 -19.42 -5.93
N ARG A 151 0.20 -19.31 -6.53
CA ARG A 151 0.04 -18.63 -7.82
C ARG A 151 -0.04 -17.11 -7.63
N VAL A 152 0.72 -16.39 -8.45
CA VAL A 152 0.65 -14.94 -8.56
C VAL A 152 -0.01 -14.63 -9.90
N PRO A 153 -1.03 -13.75 -9.97
CA PRO A 153 -1.66 -13.03 -8.86
C PRO A 153 -2.79 -13.82 -8.17
N GLN A 154 -3.14 -15.02 -8.63
CA GLN A 154 -4.43 -15.65 -8.32
C GLN A 154 -4.60 -15.90 -6.82
N ASP A 155 -3.59 -16.49 -6.17
CA ASP A 155 -3.62 -16.80 -4.75
C ASP A 155 -3.09 -15.61 -3.93
N VAL A 156 -1.92 -15.07 -4.32
CA VAL A 156 -1.29 -13.90 -3.69
C VAL A 156 -0.92 -12.87 -4.75
N ALA A 157 -1.47 -11.66 -4.64
CA ALA A 157 -1.02 -10.53 -5.45
C ALA A 157 0.29 -9.96 -4.90
N VAL A 158 1.21 -9.56 -5.78
CA VAL A 158 2.48 -8.95 -5.36
C VAL A 158 2.59 -7.56 -5.97
N VAL A 159 2.91 -6.58 -5.13
CA VAL A 159 3.36 -5.26 -5.54
C VAL A 159 4.84 -5.12 -5.16
N GLY A 160 5.67 -4.92 -6.16
CA GLY A 160 7.11 -4.73 -6.01
C GLY A 160 7.54 -3.27 -5.94
N LEU A 161 8.85 -3.05 -6.04
CA LEU A 161 9.50 -1.75 -6.01
C LEU A 161 10.56 -1.59 -7.12
N ASP A 162 10.95 -0.34 -7.34
CA ASP A 162 12.03 0.14 -8.21
C ASP A 162 11.82 -0.02 -9.72
N ASP A 163 11.02 -0.98 -10.17
CA ASP A 163 10.78 -1.26 -11.59
C ASP A 163 12.06 -1.51 -12.41
N THR A 164 13.01 -2.23 -11.79
CA THR A 164 14.32 -2.48 -12.41
C THR A 164 14.20 -3.42 -13.61
N ALA A 165 15.07 -3.24 -14.60
CA ALA A 165 15.09 -4.07 -15.80
C ALA A 165 15.31 -5.57 -15.50
N SER A 166 16.04 -5.90 -14.43
CA SER A 166 16.24 -7.28 -13.98
C SER A 166 14.93 -7.90 -13.48
N VAL A 167 14.19 -7.21 -12.62
CA VAL A 167 12.87 -7.67 -12.13
C VAL A 167 11.88 -7.77 -13.28
N VAL A 168 11.79 -6.75 -14.13
CA VAL A 168 10.84 -6.74 -15.27
C VAL A 168 11.07 -7.90 -16.23
N ARG A 169 12.33 -8.30 -16.47
CA ARG A 169 12.67 -9.42 -17.35
C ARG A 169 12.48 -10.79 -16.70
N ALA A 170 12.68 -10.90 -15.38
CA ALA A 170 12.64 -12.16 -14.66
C ALA A 170 11.27 -12.48 -14.03
N ALA A 171 10.39 -11.48 -13.91
CA ALA A 171 9.08 -11.64 -13.29
C ALA A 171 8.11 -12.37 -14.21
N GLU A 172 7.73 -13.58 -13.79
CA GLU A 172 6.64 -14.36 -14.39
C GLU A 172 5.65 -14.70 -13.28
N PRO A 173 4.44 -14.09 -13.27
CA PRO A 173 3.89 -13.14 -14.26
C PRO A 173 4.49 -11.71 -14.18
N PRO A 174 4.18 -10.82 -15.15
CA PRO A 174 4.57 -9.41 -15.10
C PRO A 174 4.15 -8.73 -13.79
N LEU A 175 5.09 -8.07 -13.13
CA LEU A 175 4.90 -7.55 -11.78
C LEU A 175 4.44 -6.09 -11.75
N THR A 176 3.35 -5.81 -11.03
CA THR A 176 2.96 -4.44 -10.66
C THR A 176 3.95 -3.89 -9.63
N THR A 177 4.41 -2.65 -9.80
CA THR A 177 5.50 -2.09 -8.99
C THR A 177 5.36 -0.58 -8.80
N VAL A 178 6.13 -0.01 -7.87
CA VAL A 178 6.29 1.42 -7.70
C VAL A 178 7.67 1.83 -8.21
N ARG A 179 7.72 2.51 -9.36
CA ARG A 179 8.96 3.00 -9.96
C ARG A 179 9.46 4.22 -9.20
N GLN A 180 10.74 4.22 -8.86
CA GLN A 180 11.46 5.37 -8.35
C GLN A 180 12.31 6.01 -9.47
N ASP A 181 12.42 7.33 -9.47
CA ASP A 181 13.35 8.02 -10.37
C ASP A 181 14.79 7.91 -9.83
N ILE A 182 15.37 6.71 -9.92
CA ILE A 182 16.70 6.42 -9.38
C ILE A 182 17.76 7.28 -10.06
N GLU A 183 17.71 7.40 -11.39
CA GLU A 183 18.67 8.19 -12.17
C GLU A 183 18.53 9.69 -11.86
N GLY A 184 17.32 10.23 -11.85
CA GLY A 184 17.07 11.62 -11.50
C GLY A 184 17.44 11.93 -10.05
N THR A 185 17.18 11.02 -9.12
CA THR A 185 17.62 11.15 -7.72
C THR A 185 19.14 11.18 -7.62
N GLY A 186 19.85 10.31 -8.34
CA GLY A 186 21.32 10.34 -8.40
C GLY A 186 21.85 11.66 -8.98
N ARG A 187 21.22 12.18 -10.04
CA ARG A 187 21.57 13.47 -10.64
C ARG A 187 21.34 14.63 -9.68
N ILE A 188 20.25 14.60 -8.92
CA ILE A 188 19.96 15.60 -7.87
C ILE A 188 21.01 15.50 -6.76
N ALA A 189 21.33 14.30 -6.29
CA ALA A 189 22.32 14.09 -5.24
C ALA A 189 23.69 14.67 -5.61
N VAL A 190 24.18 14.42 -6.83
CA VAL A 190 25.43 15.01 -7.33
C VAL A 190 25.33 16.54 -7.40
N LYS A 191 24.21 17.09 -7.88
CA LYS A 191 24.02 18.56 -7.92
C LYS A 191 24.01 19.19 -6.53
N LEU A 192 23.46 18.51 -5.52
CA LEU A 192 23.47 18.98 -4.14
C LEU A 192 24.87 18.89 -3.55
N LEU A 193 25.61 17.80 -3.80
CA LEU A 193 27.01 17.63 -3.41
C LEU A 193 27.89 18.76 -3.94
N MET A 194 27.75 19.12 -5.22
CA MET A 194 28.49 20.22 -5.85
C MET A 194 28.11 21.62 -5.32
N ARG A 195 27.05 21.73 -4.52
CA ARG A 195 26.60 22.96 -3.86
C ARG A 195 26.86 22.93 -2.36
N LEU A 196 27.46 21.87 -1.83
CA LEU A 196 27.82 21.85 -0.42
C LEU A 196 28.92 22.88 -0.19
N PRO A 197 28.80 23.67 0.89
CA PRO A 197 29.83 24.62 1.25
C PRO A 197 31.06 23.91 1.82
N ASP A 198 32.25 24.48 1.57
CA ASP A 198 33.52 23.95 2.08
C ASP A 198 33.80 24.38 3.53
N ALA A 199 33.05 25.37 4.06
CA ALA A 199 33.24 25.94 5.39
C ALA A 199 32.07 25.64 6.34
N PRO A 200 32.35 25.38 7.64
CA PRO A 200 31.31 25.24 8.66
C PRO A 200 30.49 26.52 8.84
N GLY A 201 29.15 26.40 8.88
CA GLY A 201 28.23 27.51 9.15
C GLY A 201 27.56 28.12 7.91
N GLU A 202 27.92 27.67 6.72
CA GLU A 202 27.22 28.02 5.48
C GLU A 202 25.97 27.16 5.27
N GLU A 203 24.99 27.71 4.55
CA GLU A 203 23.66 27.11 4.39
C GLU A 203 23.72 25.84 3.52
N VAL A 204 23.28 24.72 4.10
CA VAL A 204 23.22 23.44 3.39
C VAL A 204 21.95 23.38 2.53
N PRO A 205 22.03 22.86 1.30
CA PRO A 205 20.84 22.68 0.48
C PRO A 205 19.74 21.87 1.17
N ALA A 206 18.50 22.35 1.08
CA ALA A 206 17.34 21.66 1.66
C ALA A 206 17.15 20.25 1.05
N PRO A 207 16.58 19.30 1.82
CA PRO A 207 16.23 17.98 1.30
C PRO A 207 15.29 18.06 0.09
N VAL A 208 15.52 17.20 -0.90
CA VAL A 208 14.69 17.10 -2.10
C VAL A 208 13.96 15.75 -2.10
N ILE A 209 12.62 15.79 -2.17
CA ILE A 209 11.78 14.60 -2.28
C ILE A 209 11.42 14.38 -3.75
N THR A 210 11.77 13.23 -4.30
CA THR A 210 11.42 12.85 -5.68
C THR A 210 10.11 12.06 -5.70
N ARG A 211 9.32 12.23 -6.76
CA ARG A 211 8.06 11.51 -6.92
C ARG A 211 8.31 10.06 -7.33
N THR A 212 7.49 9.15 -6.83
CA THR A 212 7.39 7.77 -7.31
C THR A 212 6.19 7.62 -8.23
N THR A 213 6.22 6.62 -9.10
CA THR A 213 5.13 6.38 -10.07
C THR A 213 4.66 4.92 -9.97
N PRO A 214 3.36 4.67 -9.75
CA PRO A 214 2.82 3.32 -9.82
C PRO A 214 2.83 2.81 -11.27
N VAL A 215 3.36 1.61 -11.48
CA VAL A 215 3.40 0.92 -12.78
C VAL A 215 2.53 -0.33 -12.67
N ARG A 216 1.33 -0.25 -13.23
CA ARG A 216 0.40 -1.39 -13.28
C ARG A 216 0.80 -2.33 -14.42
N ARG A 217 0.92 -3.61 -14.09
CA ARG A 217 1.07 -4.68 -15.09
C ARG A 217 -0.06 -5.67 -14.91
N ALA A 218 -0.64 -6.10 -16.04
CA ALA A 218 -1.63 -7.17 -16.03
C ALA A 218 -0.92 -8.44 -15.60
N ALA A 219 -1.30 -8.94 -14.43
CA ALA A 219 -0.86 -10.24 -13.96
C ALA A 219 -1.80 -11.24 -14.65
N ALA A 220 -1.23 -12.05 -15.55
CA ALA A 220 -1.96 -12.96 -16.44
C ALA A 220 -2.76 -14.02 -15.67
#